data_AF-A0A2E8TJB8-F1
#
_entry.id   AF-A0A2E8TJB8-F1
#
_cell.length_a   1.000
_cell.length_b   1.000
_cell.length_c   1.000
_cell.angle_alpha   90.00
_cell.angle_beta   90.00
_cell.angle_gamma   90.00
#
_symmetry.space_group_name_H-M   'P 1'
#
loop_
_entity.id
_entity.type
_entity.pdbx_description
1 polymer ?
#
loop_
_entity_poly.entity_id
_entity_poly.type
_entity_poly.pdbx_seq_one_letter_code
_entity_poly.pdbx_strand_id
1 'polypeptide(L)'
;MKKAVFFITLFVFISCNKNNVYQQFFDIPENTWHKDSLINFELNDLDTAINYKVFLNIRHGVEYKYQNIFLFSKTDYNKDTLEIYLCDNGGKWYGKGWGDVKEVTVDISNVNDKKITKSSGVFFEQAMRYGDKESIDNLQHIHSLGILIQQNND
;
A
#
# COMPACT_ATOMS: atom_id res chain seq x y z
N MET A 1 -9.38 58.64 -1.27
CA MET A 1 -9.13 57.34 -1.94
C MET A 1 -7.81 56.78 -1.43
N LYS A 2 -7.82 55.75 -0.59
CA LYS A 2 -6.60 55.02 -0.20
C LYS A 2 -6.89 53.54 -0.40
N LYS A 3 -6.37 52.96 -1.49
CA LYS A 3 -6.46 51.53 -1.77
C LYS A 3 -5.33 50.86 -0.98
N ALA A 4 -5.66 50.20 0.12
CA ALA A 4 -4.72 49.32 0.81
C ALA A 4 -4.61 48.02 0.00
N VAL A 5 -3.46 47.82 -0.65
CA VAL A 5 -3.14 46.56 -1.31
C VAL A 5 -2.55 45.64 -0.24
N PHE A 6 -3.33 44.65 0.18
CA PHE A 6 -2.89 43.62 1.13
C PHE A 6 -2.14 42.54 0.32
N PHE A 7 -0.81 42.55 0.41
CA PHE A 7 0.04 41.56 -0.25
C PHE A 7 0.00 40.27 0.60
N ILE A 8 -0.82 39.30 0.21
CA ILE A 8 -0.80 37.95 0.80
C ILE A 8 0.41 37.21 0.20
N THR A 9 1.47 37.11 1.00
CA THR A 9 2.60 36.23 0.71
C THR A 9 2.18 34.80 1.04
N LEU A 10 1.88 34.02 0.01
CA LEU A 10 1.55 32.60 0.13
C LEU A 10 2.87 31.81 0.36
N PHE A 11 3.17 31.47 1.62
CA PHE A 11 4.26 30.54 1.93
C PHE A 11 3.79 29.11 1.60
N VAL A 12 4.26 28.59 0.46
CA VAL A 12 4.12 27.16 0.14
C VAL A 12 5.26 26.42 0.83
N PHE A 13 4.95 25.74 1.93
CA PHE A 13 5.89 24.81 2.56
C PHE A 13 5.94 23.53 1.72
N ILE A 14 6.97 23.41 0.89
CA ILE A 14 7.27 22.17 0.17
C ILE A 14 7.99 21.24 1.14
N SER A 15 7.25 20.33 1.78
CA SER A 15 7.85 19.20 2.49
C SER A 15 7.96 18.03 1.52
N CYS A 16 9.17 17.77 1.04
CA CYS A 16 9.48 16.54 0.30
C CYS A 16 10.08 15.55 1.30
N ASN A 17 9.42 14.40 1.50
CA ASN A 17 9.96 13.32 2.33
C ASN A 17 11.24 12.77 1.68
N LYS A 18 12.40 13.24 2.16
CA LYS A 18 13.72 12.97 1.55
C LYS A 18 14.16 11.51 1.59
N ASN A 19 13.44 10.63 2.29
CA ASN A 19 13.83 9.24 2.47
C ASN A 19 13.05 8.26 1.57
N ASN A 20 12.00 8.73 0.88
CA ASN A 20 11.24 7.90 -0.06
C ASN A 20 12.07 7.72 -1.34
N VAL A 21 12.48 6.51 -1.64
CA VAL A 21 13.23 6.19 -2.87
C VAL A 21 12.36 5.60 -3.96
N TYR A 22 11.24 4.99 -3.58
CA TYR A 22 10.29 4.41 -4.50
C TYR A 22 8.89 4.50 -3.93
N GLN A 23 7.92 4.93 -4.74
CA GLN A 23 6.52 4.92 -4.37
C GLN A 23 5.67 4.71 -5.62
N GLN A 24 4.84 3.67 -5.61
CA GLN A 24 3.91 3.39 -6.69
C GLN A 24 2.57 2.91 -6.14
N PHE A 25 1.49 3.29 -6.82
CA PHE A 25 0.15 2.77 -6.57
C PHE A 25 -0.37 2.12 -7.85
N PHE A 26 -1.11 1.04 -7.66
CA PHE A 26 -1.88 0.34 -8.67
C PHE A 26 -3.35 0.48 -8.31
N ASP A 27 -4.10 1.21 -9.14
CA ASP A 27 -5.54 1.34 -9.00
C ASP A 27 -6.23 0.06 -9.50
N ILE A 28 -7.14 -0.46 -8.70
CA ILE A 28 -7.88 -1.68 -9.01
C ILE A 28 -9.17 -1.29 -9.76
N PRO A 29 -9.36 -1.73 -11.01
CA PRO A 29 -10.55 -1.40 -11.80
C PRO A 29 -11.84 -1.76 -11.06
N GLU A 30 -12.82 -0.87 -11.14
CA GLU A 30 -14.16 -1.07 -10.53
C GLU A 30 -14.14 -1.37 -9.02
N ASN A 31 -13.03 -1.05 -8.35
CA ASN A 31 -12.77 -1.41 -6.95
C ASN A 31 -12.97 -2.92 -6.66
N THR A 32 -12.74 -3.77 -7.67
CA THR A 32 -12.95 -5.22 -7.60
C THR A 32 -11.66 -5.94 -7.95
N TRP A 33 -11.07 -6.62 -6.98
CA TRP A 33 -9.85 -7.39 -7.20
C TRP A 33 -10.18 -8.85 -7.50
N HIS A 34 -10.02 -9.26 -8.76
CA HIS A 34 -10.18 -10.65 -9.15
C HIS A 34 -9.02 -11.50 -8.63
N LYS A 35 -9.27 -12.75 -8.19
CA LYS A 35 -8.25 -13.64 -7.61
C LYS A 35 -7.05 -13.91 -8.54
N ASP A 36 -7.30 -13.98 -9.85
CA ASP A 36 -6.28 -14.24 -10.86
C ASP A 36 -5.57 -12.95 -11.34
N SER A 37 -5.91 -11.79 -10.78
CA SER A 37 -5.26 -10.52 -11.12
C SER A 37 -4.02 -10.31 -10.27
N LEU A 38 -2.86 -10.36 -10.92
CA LEU A 38 -1.57 -10.08 -10.32
C LEU A 38 -1.29 -8.57 -10.32
N ILE A 39 -0.98 -8.01 -9.15
CA ILE A 39 -0.43 -6.66 -9.04
C ILE A 39 1.09 -6.76 -9.00
N ASN A 40 1.78 -6.07 -9.91
CA ASN A 40 3.23 -6.06 -10.01
C ASN A 40 3.77 -4.64 -9.80
N PHE A 41 4.76 -4.52 -8.92
CA PHE A 41 5.58 -3.32 -8.76
C PHE A 41 7.00 -3.64 -9.21
N GLU A 42 7.39 -3.10 -10.37
CA GLU A 42 8.75 -3.26 -10.89
C GLU A 42 9.74 -2.45 -10.06
N LEU A 43 10.79 -3.11 -9.58
CA LEU A 43 11.84 -2.48 -8.80
C LEU A 43 13.09 -2.37 -9.66
N ASN A 44 13.42 -1.13 -10.01
CA ASN A 44 14.66 -0.80 -10.69
C ASN A 44 15.52 0.08 -9.77
N ASP A 45 16.84 -0.09 -9.85
CA ASP A 45 17.83 0.83 -9.29
C ASP A 45 17.88 0.97 -7.75
N LEU A 46 17.53 -0.08 -7.00
CA LEU A 46 17.78 -0.11 -5.56
C LEU A 46 19.25 -0.45 -5.25
N ASP A 47 19.92 0.38 -4.45
CA ASP A 47 21.32 0.17 -4.07
C ASP A 47 21.46 -0.98 -3.07
N THR A 48 22.15 -2.05 -3.48
CA THR A 48 22.37 -3.23 -2.64
C THR A 48 23.18 -2.98 -1.36
N ALA A 49 23.88 -1.85 -1.25
CA ALA A 49 24.63 -1.46 -0.05
C ALA A 49 23.74 -0.81 1.03
N ILE A 50 22.50 -0.45 0.69
CA ILE A 50 21.57 0.25 1.58
C ILE A 50 20.50 -0.71 2.08
N ASN A 51 20.14 -0.57 3.36
CA ASN A 51 18.97 -1.25 3.91
C ASN A 51 17.73 -0.40 3.66
N TYR A 52 16.62 -1.05 3.30
CA TYR A 52 15.38 -0.36 3.00
C TYR A 52 14.24 -0.88 3.88
N LYS A 53 13.34 0.02 4.24
CA LYS A 53 12.02 -0.31 4.77
C LYS A 53 11.01 -0.36 3.63
N VAL A 54 10.14 -1.36 3.66
CA VAL A 54 9.15 -1.62 2.62
C VAL A 54 7.78 -1.56 3.27
N PHE A 55 6.95 -0.65 2.78
CA PHE A 55 5.59 -0.44 3.26
C PHE A 55 4.58 -0.81 2.19
N LEU A 56 3.53 -1.52 2.61
CA LEU A 56 2.36 -1.76 1.79
C LEU A 56 1.25 -0.77 2.17
N ASN A 57 0.64 -0.16 1.17
CA ASN A 57 -0.51 0.72 1.30
C ASN A 57 -1.72 0.03 0.68
N ILE A 58 -2.80 -0.07 1.45
CA ILE A 58 -4.06 -0.63 0.98
C ILE A 58 -5.12 0.46 1.08
N ARG A 59 -5.73 0.84 -0.05
CA ARG A 59 -6.95 1.66 -0.06
C ARG A 59 -8.16 0.77 -0.24
N HIS A 60 -9.14 0.94 0.63
CA HIS A 60 -10.39 0.23 0.57
C HIS A 60 -11.56 1.15 0.90
N GLY A 61 -12.76 0.76 0.46
CA GLY A 61 -14.00 1.40 0.81
C GLY A 61 -14.47 0.97 2.20
N VAL A 62 -15.28 1.79 2.87
CA VAL A 62 -15.91 1.43 4.16
C VAL A 62 -16.94 0.30 4.04
N GLU A 63 -17.39 0.00 2.82
CA GLU A 63 -18.27 -1.13 2.48
C GLU A 63 -17.50 -2.46 2.33
N TYR A 64 -16.18 -2.45 2.49
CA TYR A 64 -15.38 -3.68 2.56
C TYR A 64 -15.86 -4.56 3.73
N LYS A 65 -16.10 -5.84 3.46
CA LYS A 65 -16.89 -6.71 4.36
C LYS A 65 -16.07 -7.45 5.42
N TYR A 66 -14.74 -7.35 5.38
CA TYR A 66 -13.87 -8.16 6.21
C TYR A 66 -13.01 -7.29 7.12
N GLN A 67 -12.62 -7.83 8.28
CA GLN A 67 -11.79 -7.11 9.23
C GLN A 67 -10.33 -7.00 8.76
N ASN A 68 -9.89 -7.96 7.97
CA ASN A 68 -8.54 -8.11 7.46
C ASN A 68 -8.56 -8.48 5.96
N ILE A 69 -7.38 -8.40 5.36
CA ILE A 69 -7.10 -8.87 4.01
C ILE A 69 -5.87 -9.76 4.04
N PHE A 70 -5.99 -10.94 3.42
CA PHE A 70 -4.88 -11.86 3.20
C PHE A 70 -4.34 -11.67 1.78
N LEU A 71 -3.02 -11.57 1.66
CA LEU A 71 -2.34 -11.40 0.38
C LEU A 71 -1.21 -12.43 0.26
N PHE A 72 -1.03 -13.02 -0.91
CA PHE A 72 0.25 -13.62 -1.25
C PHE A 72 1.20 -12.53 -1.72
N SER A 73 2.36 -12.43 -1.06
CA SER A 73 3.46 -11.55 -1.45
C SER A 73 4.56 -12.39 -2.06
N LYS A 74 5.09 -11.99 -3.21
CA LYS A 74 6.17 -12.69 -3.89
C LYS A 74 7.22 -11.73 -4.40
N THR A 75 8.48 -12.14 -4.29
CA THR A 75 9.64 -11.56 -4.96
C THR A 75 10.34 -12.67 -5.75
N ASP A 76 11.45 -12.35 -6.40
CA ASP A 76 12.26 -13.37 -7.09
C ASP A 76 12.86 -14.41 -6.13
N TYR A 77 12.95 -14.09 -4.84
CA TYR A 77 13.67 -14.89 -3.85
C TYR A 77 12.82 -15.39 -2.69
N ASN A 78 11.64 -14.82 -2.48
CA ASN A 78 10.77 -15.17 -1.38
C ASN A 78 9.30 -15.18 -1.80
N LYS A 79 8.51 -16.04 -1.15
CA LYS A 79 7.05 -16.03 -1.21
C LYS A 79 6.52 -16.17 0.20
N ASP A 80 5.59 -15.32 0.56
CA ASP A 80 4.98 -15.31 1.88
C ASP A 80 3.49 -14.94 1.81
N THR A 81 2.81 -15.08 2.93
CA THR A 81 1.41 -14.66 3.11
C THR A 81 1.34 -13.53 4.12
N LEU A 82 0.78 -12.40 3.71
CA LEU A 82 0.51 -11.26 4.57
C LEU A 82 -0.92 -11.32 5.08
N GLU A 83 -1.09 -11.10 6.38
CA GLU A 83 -2.39 -10.79 6.98
C GLU A 83 -2.38 -9.34 7.45
N ILE A 84 -3.28 -8.53 6.90
CA ILE A 84 -3.33 -7.11 7.22
C ILE A 84 -4.71 -6.77 7.76
N TYR A 85 -4.74 -6.33 9.01
CA TYR A 85 -5.97 -5.84 9.63
C TYR A 85 -6.30 -4.45 9.10
N LEU A 86 -7.54 -4.26 8.67
CA LEU A 86 -8.09 -3.02 8.15
C LEU A 86 -9.03 -2.34 9.15
N CYS A 87 -9.61 -3.08 10.08
CA CYS A 87 -10.32 -2.51 11.24
C CYS A 87 -10.04 -3.27 12.54
N ASP A 88 -10.44 -2.65 13.65
CA ASP A 88 -10.45 -3.29 14.96
C ASP A 88 -11.63 -4.27 15.11
N ASN A 89 -11.66 -5.00 16.23
CA ASN A 89 -12.72 -5.96 16.55
C ASN A 89 -14.12 -5.33 16.69
N GLY A 90 -14.20 -4.00 16.84
CA GLY A 90 -15.45 -3.25 16.89
C GLY A 90 -15.90 -2.73 15.51
N GLY A 91 -15.15 -3.03 14.45
CA GLY A 91 -15.44 -2.57 13.08
C GLY A 91 -14.96 -1.15 12.78
N LYS A 92 -14.19 -0.52 13.67
CA LYS A 92 -13.63 0.81 13.39
C LYS A 92 -12.43 0.67 12.46
N TRP A 93 -12.56 1.24 11.26
CA TRP A 93 -11.49 1.25 10.26
C TRP A 93 -10.21 1.92 10.78
N TYR A 94 -9.08 1.27 10.51
CA TYR A 94 -7.74 1.81 10.66
C TYR A 94 -7.40 2.75 9.51
N GLY A 95 -6.25 3.39 9.61
CA GLY A 95 -5.71 4.22 8.54
C GLY A 95 -6.29 5.63 8.49
N LYS A 96 -6.03 6.32 7.39
CA LYS A 96 -6.43 7.71 7.14
C LYS A 96 -7.27 7.77 5.86
N GLY A 97 -8.07 8.80 5.69
CA GLY A 97 -8.83 8.99 4.45
C GLY A 97 -10.09 9.81 4.65
N TRP A 98 -10.60 10.36 3.55
CA TRP A 98 -11.77 11.23 3.50
C TRP A 98 -13.00 10.47 3.05
N GLY A 99 -14.14 10.72 3.71
CA GLY A 99 -15.41 10.05 3.42
C GLY A 99 -15.29 8.53 3.53
N ASP A 100 -15.70 7.86 2.45
CA ASP A 100 -15.92 6.41 2.39
C ASP A 100 -14.66 5.61 2.01
N VAL A 101 -13.51 6.27 1.86
CA VAL A 101 -12.24 5.61 1.51
C VAL A 101 -11.25 5.70 2.68
N LYS A 102 -10.59 4.58 2.97
CA LYS A 102 -9.54 4.47 4.00
C LYS A 102 -8.26 3.89 3.39
N GLU A 103 -7.12 4.42 3.83
CA GLU A 103 -5.78 4.01 3.45
C GLU A 103 -5.02 3.53 4.69
N VAL A 104 -4.61 2.27 4.67
CA VAL A 104 -3.80 1.63 5.72
C VAL A 104 -2.39 1.41 5.19
N THR A 105 -1.38 1.88 5.93
CA THR A 105 0.04 1.66 5.63
C THR A 105 0.62 0.67 6.65
N VAL A 106 1.26 -0.40 6.18
CA VAL A 106 1.87 -1.44 7.03
C VAL A 106 3.31 -1.69 6.62
N ASP A 107 4.20 -1.80 7.60
CA ASP A 107 5.59 -2.22 7.37
C ASP A 107 5.65 -3.73 7.10
N ILE A 108 6.15 -4.10 5.92
CA ILE A 108 6.32 -5.49 5.47
C ILE A 108 7.80 -5.83 5.24
N SER A 109 8.73 -5.06 5.82
CA SER A 109 10.17 -5.23 5.62
C SER A 109 10.67 -6.63 5.99
N ASN A 110 10.10 -7.24 7.04
CA ASN A 110 10.48 -8.59 7.49
C ASN A 110 10.18 -9.69 6.45
N VAL A 111 9.19 -9.46 5.59
CA VAL A 111 8.76 -10.42 4.57
C VAL A 111 9.58 -10.26 3.28
N ASN A 112 10.01 -9.03 3.00
CA ASN A 112 10.76 -8.68 1.81
C ASN A 112 12.28 -8.47 2.08
N ASP A 113 12.78 -8.98 3.22
CA ASP A 113 14.10 -8.66 3.79
C ASP A 113 15.29 -8.85 2.82
N LYS A 114 16.30 -7.98 2.97
CA LYS A 114 17.66 -7.84 2.36
C LYS A 114 17.88 -8.08 0.86
N LYS A 115 17.05 -8.88 0.20
CA LYS A 115 17.14 -9.23 -1.22
C LYS A 115 16.17 -8.44 -2.08
N ILE A 116 15.31 -7.59 -1.51
CA ILE A 116 14.45 -6.72 -2.31
C ILE A 116 15.25 -5.81 -3.25
N THR A 117 16.46 -5.41 -2.85
CA THR A 117 17.40 -4.65 -3.69
C THR A 117 17.91 -5.42 -4.91
N LYS A 118 17.74 -6.74 -4.92
CA LYS A 118 18.12 -7.64 -6.02
C LYS A 118 16.91 -8.18 -6.78
N SER A 119 15.69 -7.89 -6.31
CA SER A 119 14.46 -8.38 -6.93
C SER A 119 14.10 -7.47 -8.09
N SER A 120 13.65 -8.06 -9.20
CA SER A 120 13.08 -7.33 -10.34
C SER A 120 11.74 -6.68 -10.02
N GLY A 121 11.04 -7.19 -9.00
CA GLY A 121 9.75 -6.64 -8.58
C GLY A 121 9.22 -7.24 -7.30
N VAL A 122 8.07 -6.72 -6.87
CA VAL A 122 7.23 -7.30 -5.82
C VAL A 122 5.84 -7.52 -6.39
N PHE A 123 5.33 -8.73 -6.21
CA PHE A 123 4.08 -9.19 -6.76
C PHE A 123 3.08 -9.50 -5.65
N PHE A 124 1.82 -9.12 -5.86
CA PHE A 124 0.75 -9.37 -4.91
C PHE A 124 -0.47 -10.00 -5.58
N GLU A 125 -1.04 -10.99 -4.91
CA GLU A 125 -2.32 -11.62 -5.24
C GLU A 125 -3.19 -11.62 -3.98
N GLN A 126 -4.49 -11.45 -4.14
CA GLN A 126 -5.40 -11.62 -3.00
C GLN A 126 -5.57 -13.10 -2.67
N ALA A 127 -5.52 -13.42 -1.37
CA ALA A 127 -5.56 -14.79 -0.84
C ALA A 127 -6.80 -15.01 0.04
N MET A 128 -7.90 -14.30 -0.24
CA MET A 128 -9.10 -14.31 0.59
C MET A 128 -9.93 -15.56 0.36
N ARG A 129 -10.50 -16.08 1.45
CA ARG A 129 -11.47 -17.18 1.51
C ARG A 129 -12.57 -16.83 2.51
N TYR A 130 -13.77 -17.37 2.33
CA TYR A 130 -14.88 -17.12 3.25
C TYR A 130 -15.86 -18.29 3.29
N GLY A 131 -16.22 -18.73 4.51
CA GLY A 131 -17.03 -19.92 4.72
C GLY A 131 -16.34 -21.17 4.16
N ASP A 132 -17.08 -22.00 3.44
CA ASP A 132 -16.60 -23.24 2.83
C ASP A 132 -15.90 -23.04 1.47
N LYS A 133 -15.77 -21.79 1.00
CA LYS A 133 -15.14 -21.49 -0.30
C LYS A 133 -13.62 -21.46 -0.16
N GLU A 134 -12.93 -22.14 -1.07
CA GLU A 134 -11.45 -22.13 -1.15
C GLU A 134 -10.87 -20.76 -1.53
N SER A 135 -11.64 -19.94 -2.28
CA SER A 135 -11.25 -18.58 -2.66
C SER A 135 -12.48 -17.68 -2.87
N ILE A 136 -12.27 -16.36 -2.78
CA ILE A 136 -13.20 -15.34 -3.25
C ILE A 136 -12.77 -14.93 -4.66
N ASP A 137 -13.60 -15.15 -5.68
CA ASP A 137 -13.21 -14.79 -7.05
C ASP A 137 -13.08 -13.28 -7.25
N ASN A 138 -14.03 -12.51 -6.71
CA ASN A 138 -14.10 -11.05 -6.86
C ASN A 138 -14.13 -10.38 -5.48
N LEU A 139 -12.99 -9.88 -5.03
CA LEU A 139 -12.88 -9.15 -3.76
C LEU A 139 -13.30 -7.69 -3.97
N GLN A 140 -14.49 -7.35 -3.48
CA GLN A 140 -15.11 -6.04 -3.65
C GLN A 140 -14.52 -4.98 -2.71
N HIS A 141 -14.63 -3.72 -3.10
CA HIS A 141 -14.27 -2.53 -2.33
C HIS A 141 -12.77 -2.39 -1.98
N ILE A 142 -11.88 -2.98 -2.78
CA ILE A 142 -10.45 -2.65 -2.73
C ILE A 142 -10.16 -1.67 -3.88
N HIS A 143 -9.71 -0.47 -3.54
CA HIS A 143 -9.53 0.62 -4.50
C HIS A 143 -8.14 0.63 -5.11
N SER A 144 -7.11 0.41 -4.30
CA SER A 144 -5.74 0.40 -4.78
C SER A 144 -4.81 -0.34 -3.83
N LEU A 145 -3.75 -0.90 -4.39
CA LEU A 145 -2.58 -1.35 -3.64
C LEU A 145 -1.41 -0.44 -3.97
N GLY A 146 -0.57 -0.10 -3.00
CA GLY A 146 0.64 0.68 -3.26
C GLY A 146 1.82 0.17 -2.46
N ILE A 147 3.01 0.35 -2.98
CA ILE A 147 4.26 0.06 -2.28
C ILE A 147 5.04 1.35 -2.09
N LEU A 148 5.65 1.49 -0.92
CA LEU A 148 6.55 2.58 -0.58
C LEU A 148 7.84 1.98 -0.04
N ILE A 149 8.96 2.32 -0.65
CA ILE A 149 10.30 1.91 -0.20
C ILE A 149 11.04 3.15 0.27
N GLN A 150 11.58 3.06 1.48
CA GLN A 150 12.32 4.12 2.14
C GLN A 150 13.71 3.63 2.52
N GLN A 151 14.72 4.48 2.39
CA GLN A 151 16.03 4.18 2.98
C GLN A 151 15.91 4.08 4.49
N ASN A 152 16.44 3.01 5.07
CA ASN A 152 16.51 2.84 6.50
C ASN A 152 17.73 3.60 7.03
N ASN A 153 17.51 4.84 7.46
CA ASN A 153 18.52 5.68 8.09
C ASN A 153 18.56 5.34 9.59
N ASP A 154 19.10 4.19 9.95
CA ASP A 154 19.49 3.90 11.34
C ASP A 154 20.79 4.62 11.70
#